data_AF-A0A923J8U3-F1
#
_entry.id   AF-A0A923J8U3-F1
#
_cell.length_a   1.000
_cell.length_b   1.000
_cell.length_c   1.000
_cell.angle_alpha   90.00
_cell.angle_beta   90.00
_cell.angle_gamma   90.00
#
_symmetry.space_group_name_H-M   'P 1'
#
loop_
_entity.id
_entity.type
_entity.pdbx_description
1 polymer ?
#
loop_
_entity_poly.entity_id
_entity_poly.type
_entity_poly.pdbx_seq_one_letter_code
_entity_poly.pdbx_strand_id
1 'polypeptide(L)'
;MLQLFLGDRRVYSVCFPAPTMAALISAASGGKDITNDEVKVLTKELHGARPKNIIMSVLYGLLRYFNISTVYAIDSDYHVKSDLVKASYSSLWLEMGGEKQARGWYKLPAQEIKRVLKR
;
A
#
# COMPACT_ATOMS: atom_id res chain seq x y z
N MET A 1 2.47 2.34 -12.11
CA MET A 1 1.33 1.83 -11.31
C MET A 1 1.48 0.33 -11.15
N LEU A 2 1.19 -0.21 -9.97
CA LEU A 2 1.18 -1.65 -9.70
C LEU A 2 -0.25 -2.09 -9.41
N GLN A 3 -0.65 -3.24 -9.94
CA GLN A 3 -1.99 -3.79 -9.79
C GLN A 3 -1.90 -5.26 -9.41
N LEU A 4 -2.77 -5.67 -8.49
CA LEU A 4 -2.96 -7.06 -8.12
C LEU A 4 -4.29 -7.53 -8.70
N PHE A 5 -4.25 -8.64 -9.42
CA PHE A 5 -5.41 -9.26 -10.07
C PHE A 5 -5.68 -10.66 -9.50
N LEU A 6 -6.95 -11.04 -9.49
CA LEU A 6 -7.41 -12.41 -9.27
C LEU A 6 -8.27 -12.78 -10.48
N GLY A 7 -7.70 -13.58 -11.40
CA GLY A 7 -8.25 -13.74 -12.73
C GLY A 7 -8.21 -12.40 -13.49
N ASP A 8 -9.36 -11.97 -14.02
CA ASP A 8 -9.56 -10.71 -14.73
C ASP A 8 -9.95 -9.54 -13.81
N ARG A 9 -10.21 -9.80 -12.53
CA ARG A 9 -10.67 -8.80 -11.57
C ARG A 9 -9.51 -8.15 -10.83
N ARG A 10 -9.48 -6.82 -10.83
CA ARG A 10 -8.50 -6.06 -10.03
C ARG A 10 -8.89 -6.11 -8.56
N VAL A 11 -8.02 -6.66 -7.72
CA VAL A 11 -8.21 -6.76 -6.26
C VAL A 11 -7.68 -5.53 -5.55
N TYR A 12 -6.51 -5.04 -5.97
CA TYR A 12 -5.87 -3.88 -5.36
C TYR A 12 -4.97 -3.16 -6.37
N SER A 13 -4.70 -1.89 -6.14
CA SER A 13 -3.80 -1.08 -6.96
C SER A 13 -3.06 -0.05 -6.12
N VAL A 14 -1.83 0.23 -6.52
CA VAL A 14 -1.00 1.29 -5.95
C VAL A 14 -0.42 2.14 -7.10
N CYS A 15 -0.69 3.43 -7.07
CA CYS A 15 -0.06 4.41 -7.92
C CYS A 15 1.18 4.96 -7.22
N PHE A 16 2.33 4.76 -7.85
CA PHE A 16 3.61 5.24 -7.35
C PHE A 16 4.45 5.80 -8.50
N PRO A 17 4.49 7.13 -8.71
CA PRO A 17 5.60 7.73 -9.43
C PRO A 17 6.90 7.50 -8.67
N ALA A 18 7.97 7.17 -9.40
CA ALA A 18 9.30 6.94 -8.85
C ALA A 18 10.31 7.90 -9.49
N PRO A 19 10.28 9.21 -9.16
CA PRO A 19 11.28 10.14 -9.65
C PRO A 19 12.64 9.81 -9.05
N THR A 20 13.61 9.53 -9.91
CA THR A 20 15.02 9.28 -9.59
C THR A 20 15.21 8.25 -8.45
N MET A 21 15.44 8.71 -7.22
CA MET A 21 15.86 7.91 -6.06
C MET A 21 14.76 7.76 -5.00
N ALA A 22 13.54 8.21 -5.28
CA ALA A 22 12.41 8.10 -4.36
C ALA A 22 11.16 7.59 -5.06
N ALA A 23 10.33 6.86 -4.33
CA ALA A 23 8.98 6.51 -4.74
C ALA A 23 7.96 7.31 -3.94
N LEU A 24 6.95 7.86 -4.62
CA LEU A 24 5.85 8.59 -4.01
C LEU A 24 4.56 7.81 -4.22
N ILE A 25 3.96 7.27 -3.17
CA ILE A 25 2.68 6.60 -3.23
C ILE A 25 1.58 7.66 -3.19
N SER A 26 0.96 7.89 -4.35
CA SER A 26 -0.04 8.95 -4.55
C SER A 26 -1.48 8.44 -4.41
N ALA A 27 -1.71 7.14 -4.59
CA ALA A 27 -3.00 6.50 -4.37
C ALA A 27 -2.84 5.00 -4.11
N ALA A 28 -3.68 4.44 -3.25
CA ALA A 28 -3.82 3.01 -3.06
C ALA A 28 -5.31 2.68 -2.99
N SER A 29 -5.81 1.68 -3.73
CA SER A 29 -7.25 1.40 -3.71
C SER A 29 -7.56 -0.07 -3.97
N GLY A 30 -8.64 -0.55 -3.33
CA GLY A 30 -9.22 -1.85 -3.62
C GLY A 30 -9.88 -1.90 -5.00
N GLY A 31 -10.19 -3.11 -5.44
CA GLY A 31 -11.06 -3.37 -6.57
C GLY A 31 -12.46 -2.77 -6.37
N LYS A 32 -13.09 -2.30 -7.44
CA LYS A 32 -14.50 -1.91 -7.39
C LYS A 32 -15.42 -3.13 -7.45
N ASP A 33 -14.96 -4.18 -8.13
CA ASP A 33 -15.72 -5.39 -8.44
C ASP A 33 -15.40 -6.56 -7.48
N ILE A 34 -14.86 -6.23 -6.29
CA ILE A 34 -14.57 -7.20 -5.24
C ILE A 34 -15.26 -6.77 -3.94
N THR A 35 -15.99 -7.70 -3.35
CA THR A 35 -16.71 -7.48 -2.09
C THR A 35 -15.80 -7.68 -0.88
N ASN A 36 -16.22 -7.18 0.29
CA ASN A 36 -15.47 -7.40 1.53
C ASN A 36 -15.35 -8.89 1.90
N ASP A 37 -16.35 -9.71 1.62
CA ASP A 37 -16.30 -11.15 1.92
C ASP A 37 -15.32 -11.87 0.99
N GLU A 38 -15.24 -11.46 -0.28
CA GLU A 38 -14.20 -11.96 -1.19
C GLU A 38 -12.80 -11.53 -0.74
N VAL A 39 -12.63 -10.31 -0.22
CA VAL A 39 -11.35 -9.89 0.38
C VAL A 39 -10.99 -10.76 1.59
N LYS A 40 -11.96 -11.17 2.42
CA LYS A 40 -11.71 -12.10 3.55
C LYS A 40 -11.31 -13.48 3.07
N VAL A 41 -12.03 -14.04 2.10
CA VAL A 41 -11.70 -15.34 1.48
C VAL A 41 -10.30 -15.28 0.88
N LEU A 42 -10.01 -14.26 0.09
CA LEU A 42 -8.69 -14.08 -0.51
C LEU A 42 -7.59 -13.91 0.55
N THR A 43 -7.87 -13.21 1.65
CA THR A 43 -6.92 -13.11 2.78
C THR A 43 -6.65 -14.49 3.40
N LYS A 44 -7.65 -15.36 3.49
CA LYS A 44 -7.49 -16.74 3.98
C LYS A 44 -6.63 -17.57 3.02
N GLU A 45 -6.89 -17.48 1.72
CA GLU A 45 -6.11 -18.15 0.67
C GLU A 45 -4.65 -17.65 0.62
N LEU A 46 -4.43 -16.36 0.91
CA LEU A 46 -3.11 -15.76 1.04
C LEU A 46 -2.46 -16.00 2.42
N HIS A 47 -2.81 -17.10 3.10
CA HIS A 47 -2.29 -17.49 4.42
C HIS A 47 -2.38 -16.38 5.50
N GLY A 48 -3.45 -15.58 5.47
CA GLY A 48 -3.68 -14.46 6.37
C GLY A 48 -3.09 -13.12 5.91
N ALA A 49 -2.38 -13.08 4.79
CA ALA A 49 -1.86 -11.84 4.23
C ALA A 49 -2.96 -11.07 3.48
N ARG A 50 -3.27 -9.86 3.95
CA ARG A 50 -4.24 -8.98 3.27
C ARG A 50 -3.71 -8.59 1.89
N PRO A 51 -4.57 -8.46 0.85
CA PRO A 51 -4.13 -8.08 -0.50
C PRO A 51 -3.30 -6.79 -0.56
N LYS A 52 -3.66 -5.80 0.29
CA LYS A 52 -2.90 -4.54 0.45
C LYS A 52 -1.47 -4.77 0.96
N ASN A 53 -1.22 -5.81 1.75
CA ASN A 53 0.12 -6.11 2.25
C ASN A 53 0.94 -6.80 1.15
N ILE A 54 0.35 -7.75 0.43
CA ILE A 54 1.02 -8.46 -0.68
C ILE A 54 1.53 -7.48 -1.74
N ILE A 55 0.68 -6.56 -2.19
CA ILE A 55 1.09 -5.58 -3.21
C ILE A 55 2.16 -4.61 -2.71
N MET A 56 2.18 -4.31 -1.40
CA MET A 56 3.25 -3.53 -0.78
C MET A 56 4.55 -4.32 -0.70
N SER A 57 4.52 -5.63 -0.40
CA SER A 57 5.70 -6.50 -0.42
C SER A 57 6.33 -6.54 -1.81
N VAL A 58 5.50 -6.67 -2.84
CA VAL A 58 5.94 -6.63 -4.24
C VAL A 58 6.51 -5.26 -4.58
N LEU A 59 5.86 -4.17 -4.16
CA LEU A 59 6.37 -2.82 -4.36
C LEU A 59 7.75 -2.64 -3.71
N TYR A 60 7.94 -3.04 -2.45
CA TYR A 60 9.24 -2.98 -1.79
C TYR A 60 10.30 -3.81 -2.50
N GLY A 61 9.95 -5.02 -2.99
CA GLY A 61 10.84 -5.83 -3.81
C GLY A 61 11.28 -5.11 -5.09
N LEU A 62 10.32 -4.50 -5.79
CA LEU A 62 10.57 -3.75 -7.01
C LEU A 62 11.46 -2.51 -6.76
N LEU A 63 11.16 -1.72 -5.74
CA LEU A 63 11.95 -0.54 -5.40
C LEU A 63 13.38 -0.90 -5.01
N ARG A 64 13.57 -1.97 -4.23
CA ARG A 64 14.91 -2.49 -3.91
C ARG A 64 15.68 -2.90 -5.15
N TYR A 65 15.03 -3.55 -6.12
CA TYR A 65 15.67 -3.92 -7.38
C TYR A 65 16.21 -2.70 -8.15
N PHE A 66 15.54 -1.55 -8.04
CA PHE A 66 15.97 -0.27 -8.63
C PHE A 66 16.82 0.60 -7.68
N ASN A 67 17.30 0.05 -6.56
CA ASN A 67 18.06 0.79 -5.53
C ASN A 67 17.32 2.02 -4.95
N ILE A 68 15.99 2.01 -4.99
CA ILE A 68 15.15 3.04 -4.38
C ILE A 68 14.87 2.64 -2.93
N SER A 69 15.43 3.40 -1.98
CA SER A 69 15.29 3.17 -0.54
C SER A 69 14.41 4.21 0.16
N THR A 70 14.02 5.26 -0.56
CA THR A 70 13.20 6.35 -0.02
C THR A 70 11.78 6.24 -0.56
N VAL A 71 10.81 6.08 0.35
CA VAL A 71 9.40 5.95 -0.01
C VAL A 71 8.57 6.94 0.80
N TYR A 72 7.81 7.78 0.12
CA TYR A 72 6.83 8.67 0.73
C TYR A 72 5.42 8.27 0.32
N ALA A 73 4.45 8.42 1.21
CA ALA A 73 3.05 8.14 0.94
C ALA A 73 2.16 9.31 1.36
N ILE A 74 1.17 9.65 0.55
CA ILE A 74 0.32 10.82 0.81
C ILE A 74 -0.66 10.57 1.97
N ASP A 75 -0.84 11.57 2.83
CA ASP A 75 -1.86 11.56 3.88
C ASP A 75 -3.26 11.59 3.26
N SER A 76 -4.22 10.95 3.93
CA SER A 76 -5.62 10.87 3.50
C SER A 76 -6.25 12.26 3.35
N ASP A 77 -5.87 13.20 4.24
CA ASP A 77 -6.39 14.57 4.25
C ASP A 77 -5.89 15.41 3.08
N TYR A 78 -4.79 14.98 2.43
CA TYR A 78 -4.17 15.66 1.29
C TYR A 78 -4.49 14.97 -0.04
N HIS A 79 -5.32 13.92 -0.01
CA HIS A 79 -5.77 13.23 -1.20
C HIS A 79 -6.85 14.05 -1.92
N VAL A 80 -6.80 14.15 -3.26
CA VAL A 80 -7.70 14.95 -4.12
C VAL A 80 -9.20 14.64 -3.95
N LYS A 81 -9.53 13.53 -3.27
CA LYS A 81 -10.89 13.07 -2.98
C LYS A 81 -11.06 12.67 -1.51
N SER A 82 -10.44 13.39 -0.58
CA SER A 82 -10.50 13.14 0.87
C SER A 82 -11.93 12.85 1.36
N ASP A 83 -12.93 13.55 0.82
CA ASP A 83 -14.34 13.44 1.22
C ASP A 83 -15.04 12.16 0.74
N LEU A 84 -14.48 11.47 -0.25
CA LEU A 84 -15.07 10.28 -0.89
C LEU A 84 -14.33 8.98 -0.52
N VAL A 85 -13.15 9.09 0.09
CA VAL A 85 -12.31 7.95 0.45
C VAL A 85 -12.62 7.55 1.89
N LYS A 86 -13.40 6.48 2.08
CA LYS A 86 -13.68 5.91 3.41
C LYS A 86 -12.48 5.15 4.02
N ALA A 87 -11.45 4.85 3.23
CA ALA A 87 -10.26 4.15 3.67
C ALA A 87 -9.22 5.15 4.19
N SER A 88 -8.98 5.17 5.50
CA SER A 88 -7.88 5.94 6.09
C SER A 88 -6.53 5.37 5.60
N TYR A 89 -5.93 6.02 4.59
CA TYR A 89 -4.58 5.71 4.11
C TYR A 89 -3.54 5.95 5.20
N SER A 90 -3.78 6.97 6.03
CA SER A 90 -2.93 7.35 7.14
C SER A 90 -2.80 6.21 8.15
N SER A 91 -3.89 5.47 8.41
CA SER A 91 -3.86 4.26 9.25
C SER A 91 -3.04 3.13 8.60
N LEU A 92 -3.12 2.94 7.28
CA LEU A 92 -2.31 1.96 6.56
C LEU A 92 -0.80 2.32 6.63
N TRP A 93 -0.46 3.59 6.43
CA TRP A 93 0.94 4.04 6.49
C TRP A 93 1.51 3.82 7.88
N LEU A 94 0.76 4.20 8.93
CA LEU A 94 1.15 3.95 10.32
C LEU A 94 1.28 2.45 10.63
N GLU A 95 0.38 1.59 10.13
CA GLU A 95 0.47 0.12 10.29
C GLU A 95 1.78 -0.45 9.72
N MET A 96 2.29 0.16 8.64
CA MET A 96 3.54 -0.21 7.99
C MET A 96 4.77 0.49 8.59
N GLY A 97 4.60 1.22 9.70
CA GLY A 97 5.66 1.97 10.38
C GLY A 97 6.03 3.28 9.68
N GLY A 98 5.11 3.84 8.91
CA GLY A 98 5.26 5.16 8.32
C GLY A 98 5.30 6.24 9.40
N GLU A 99 6.26 7.14 9.28
CA GLU A 99 6.40 8.30 10.16
C GLU A 99 5.79 9.53 9.50
N LYS A 100 4.89 10.23 10.20
CA LYS A 100 4.28 11.46 9.67
C LYS A 100 5.35 12.53 9.46
N GLN A 101 5.32 13.16 8.29
CA GLN A 101 6.21 14.22 7.86
C GLN A 101 5.43 15.52 7.65
N ALA A 102 6.16 16.61 7.40
CA ALA A 102 5.55 17.87 7.04
C ALA A 102 4.73 17.76 5.73
N ARG A 103 3.76 18.67 5.56
CA ARG A 103 2.97 18.86 4.32
C ARG A 103 2.19 17.62 3.85
N GLY A 104 1.69 16.81 4.78
CA GLY A 104 0.77 15.71 4.44
C GLY A 104 1.45 14.49 3.82
N TRP A 105 2.70 14.21 4.20
CA TRP A 105 3.42 13.02 3.76
C TRP A 105 3.69 12.08 4.94
N TYR A 106 3.79 10.79 4.65
CA TYR A 106 4.36 9.78 5.52
C TYR A 106 5.64 9.25 4.88
N LYS A 107 6.73 9.18 5.65
CA LYS A 107 7.95 8.48 5.22
C LYS A 107 7.82 7.02 5.64
N LEU A 108 7.80 6.11 4.66
CA LEU A 108 7.77 4.68 4.91
C LEU A 108 9.19 4.13 5.12
N PRO A 109 9.37 3.04 5.88
CA PRO A 109 10.66 2.39 6.02
C PRO A 109 11.12 1.84 4.66
N ALA A 110 12.43 1.76 4.43
CA ALA A 110 13.00 1.26 3.17
C ALA A 110 12.69 -0.23 2.90
N GLN A 111 12.26 -0.96 3.94
CA GLN A 111 11.93 -2.37 3.90
C GLN A 111 10.73 -2.64 4.78
N GLU A 112 10.02 -3.74 4.49
CA GLU A 112 8.89 -4.15 5.32
C GLU A 112 9.31 -4.42 6.75
N ILE A 113 8.51 -3.89 7.68
CA ILE A 113 8.62 -4.27 9.08
C ILE A 113 8.08 -5.68 9.21
N LYS A 114 8.97 -6.67 9.34
CA LYS A 114 8.59 -8.03 9.72
C LYS A 114 7.97 -7.96 11.11
N ARG A 115 6.64 -8.03 11.20
CA ARG A 115 5.99 -8.35 12.47
C ARG A 115 6.39 -9.78 12.80
N VAL A 116 7.24 -9.94 13.81
CA VAL A 116 7.49 -11.24 14.42
C VAL A 116 6.13 -11.72 14.95
N LEU A 117 5.57 -12.75 14.31
CA LEU A 117 4.44 -13.48 14.87
C LEU A 117 4.87 -13.94 16.26
N LYS A 118 4.29 -13.35 17.32
CA LYS A 118 4.39 -13.93 18.65
C LYS A 118 3.73 -15.31 18.55
N ARG A 119 4.57 -16.35 18.59
CA ARG A 119 4.14 -17.74 18.75
C ARG A 119 3.50 -17.91 20.12
#